data_AF-A0A401UFR3-F1
#
_entry.id   AF-A0A401UFR3-F1
#
_cell.length_a   1.000
_cell.length_b   1.000
_cell.length_c   1.000
_cell.angle_alpha   90.00
_cell.angle_beta   90.00
_cell.angle_gamma   90.00
#
_symmetry.space_group_name_H-M   'P 1'
#
loop_
_entity.id
_entity.type
_entity.pdbx_description
1 polymer ?
#
loop_
_entity_poly.entity_id
_entity_poly.type
_entity_poly.pdbx_seq_one_letter_code
_entity_poly.pdbx_strand_id
1 'polypeptide(L)' 'MNTLLLRLIGREQKIFSMADRTLKVYHSYRSKDKQAVPEVRLIGQWLAQSGFKIGEQVQITVRDQEIIIKPVS' A
#
# COMPACT_ATOMS: atom_id res chain seq x y z
N MET A 1 3.97 -38.76 18.35
CA MET A 1 3.59 -37.36 18.14
C MET A 1 4.87 -36.53 18.23
N ASN A 2 5.45 -36.16 17.09
CA ASN A 2 6.87 -35.82 16.98
C ASN A 2 7.11 -34.32 17.23
N THR A 3 7.88 -33.99 18.26
CA THR A 3 8.23 -32.62 18.73
C THR A 3 9.13 -31.83 17.76
N LEU A 4 9.33 -32.34 16.54
CA LEU A 4 10.16 -31.74 15.49
C LEU A 4 9.36 -30.92 14.47
N LEU A 5 8.02 -31.04 14.44
CA LEU A 5 7.17 -30.27 13.51
C LEU A 5 6.85 -28.84 13.98
N LEU A 6 7.10 -28.53 15.26
CA LEU A 6 6.87 -27.19 15.81
C LEU A 6 8.07 -26.23 15.62
N ARG A 7 9.26 -26.72 15.24
CA ARG A 7 10.46 -25.87 15.07
C ARG A 7 10.60 -25.20 13.70
N LEU A 8 9.80 -25.61 12.69
CA LEU A 8 9.84 -25.02 11.34
C LEU A 8 8.76 -23.93 11.10
N ILE A 9 7.89 -23.69 12.08
CA ILE A 9 6.85 -22.64 12.05
C ILE A 9 7.26 -21.46 12.96
N GLY A 10 8.56 -21.32 13.22
CA GLY A 10 9.15 -20.31 14.11
C GLY A 10 9.70 -19.09 13.39
N ARG A 11 9.21 -18.77 12.18
CA ARG A 11 9.29 -17.40 11.70
C ARG A 11 7.96 -16.78 12.11
N GLU A 12 7.93 -16.19 13.31
CA GLU A 12 7.10 -15.03 13.55
C GLU A 12 7.47 -14.04 12.44
N GLN A 13 6.80 -14.17 11.29
CA GLN A 13 6.57 -13.04 10.43
C GLN A 13 5.80 -12.13 11.36
N LYS A 14 6.52 -11.23 12.03
CA LYS A 14 5.95 -10.10 12.75
C LYS A 14 4.96 -9.53 11.74
N ILE A 15 3.68 -9.88 11.91
CA ILE A 15 2.62 -9.33 11.11
C ILE A 15 2.68 -7.90 11.58
N PHE A 16 3.38 -7.06 10.80
CA PHE A 16 3.29 -5.64 10.96
C PHE A 16 1.80 -5.39 10.73
N SER A 17 1.06 -5.30 11.83
CA SER A 17 -0.17 -4.54 11.88
C SER A 17 0.27 -3.14 11.51
N MET A 18 0.38 -2.88 10.21
CA MET A 18 0.59 -1.54 9.69
C MET A 18 -0.71 -0.84 10.02
N ALA A 19 -0.71 -0.14 11.15
CA ALA A 19 -1.84 0.60 11.64
C ALA A 19 -2.46 1.39 10.49
N ASP A 20 -3.78 1.31 10.36
CA ASP A 20 -4.51 2.05 9.35
C ASP A 20 -4.06 3.51 9.37
N ARG A 21 -3.62 4.01 8.21
CA ARG A 21 -3.10 5.38 8.09
C ARG A 21 -4.18 6.26 7.50
N THR A 22 -4.50 7.34 8.21
CA THR A 22 -5.28 8.43 7.64
C THR A 22 -4.33 9.42 6.96
N LEU A 23 -4.59 9.72 5.70
CA LEU A 23 -3.81 10.67 4.92
C LEU A 23 -4.66 11.91 4.61
N LYS A 24 -4.01 13.07 4.55
CA LYS A 24 -4.64 14.29 4.05
C LYS A 24 -4.78 14.21 2.53
N VAL A 25 -5.97 14.58 2.04
CA VAL A 25 -6.18 14.84 0.61
C VAL A 25 -5.69 16.25 0.31
N TYR A 26 -4.75 16.36 -0.61
CA TYR A 26 -4.22 17.62 -1.13
C TYR A 26 -4.89 17.95 -2.46
N HIS A 27 -4.52 19.08 -3.06
CA HIS A 27 -4.88 19.41 -4.42
C HIS A 27 -3.64 19.34 -5.32
N SER A 28 -3.85 18.91 -6.56
CA SER A 28 -2.93 19.06 -7.68
C SER A 28 -3.55 19.97 -8.72
N TYR A 29 -2.74 20.71 -9.47
CA TYR A 29 -3.26 21.57 -10.54
C TYR A 29 -2.99 20.93 -11.90
N ARG A 30 -4.07 20.59 -12.63
CA ARG A 30 -3.95 20.09 -14.00
C ARG A 30 -3.92 21.25 -14.97
N SER A 31 -2.79 21.43 -15.65
CA SER A 31 -2.58 22.50 -16.62
C SER A 31 -3.48 22.39 -17.85
N LYS A 32 -3.82 21.15 -18.26
CA LYS A 32 -4.62 20.86 -19.45
C LYS A 32 -6.02 21.48 -19.42
N ASP A 33 -6.66 21.45 -18.26
CA ASP A 33 -8.04 21.90 -18.04
C ASP A 33 -8.14 23.06 -17.02
N LYS A 34 -6.99 23.53 -16.50
CA LYS A 34 -6.87 24.63 -15.53
C LYS A 34 -7.70 24.40 -14.26
N GLN A 35 -7.73 23.17 -13.78
CA GLN A 35 -8.53 22.79 -12.61
C GLN A 35 -7.68 22.19 -11.49
N ALA A 36 -8.09 22.46 -10.25
CA ALA A 36 -7.59 21.77 -9.08
C ALA A 36 -8.29 20.40 -8.96
N VAL A 37 -7.52 19.36 -8.74
CA VAL A 37 -8.00 17.98 -8.58
C VAL A 37 -7.46 17.36 -7.29
N PRO A 38 -8.15 16.37 -6.69
CA PRO A 38 -7.67 15.70 -5.49
C PRO A 38 -6.33 14.97 -5.69
N GLU A 39 -5.44 15.02 -4.71
CA GLU A 39 -4.16 14.31 -4.69
C GLU A 39 -3.95 13.60 -3.34
N VAL A 40 -3.67 12.29 -3.40
CA VAL A 40 -3.23 11.50 -2.24
C VAL A 40 -1.76 11.13 -2.42
N ARG A 41 -0.94 11.44 -1.41
CA ARG A 41 0.50 11.15 -1.42
C ARG A 41 0.82 9.91 -0.61
N LEU A 42 1.10 8.80 -1.30
CA LEU A 42 1.52 7.53 -0.68
C LEU A 42 3.05 7.48 -0.64
N ILE A 43 3.64 7.90 0.49
CA ILE A 43 5.10 7.99 0.65
C ILE A 43 5.49 7.47 2.04
N GLY A 44 6.55 6.66 2.08
CA GLY A 44 7.20 6.25 3.32
C GLY A 44 7.61 4.77 3.34
N GLN A 45 8.41 4.41 4.34
CA GLN A 45 8.90 3.04 4.51
C GLN A 45 7.78 2.01 4.70
N TRP A 46 6.62 2.43 5.23
CA TRP A 46 5.44 1.58 5.36
C TRP A 46 4.92 1.08 3.99
N LEU A 47 5.02 1.90 2.94
CA LEU A 47 4.60 1.53 1.59
C LEU A 47 5.56 0.48 1.01
N ALA A 48 6.88 0.66 1.21
CA ALA A 48 7.89 -0.32 0.83
C ALA A 48 7.74 -1.65 1.59
N GLN A 49 7.50 -1.58 2.91
CA GLN A 49 7.22 -2.76 3.75
C GLN A 49 5.94 -3.50 3.31
N SER A 50 5.02 -2.80 2.64
CA SER A 50 3.79 -3.38 2.07
C SER A 50 4.00 -4.04 0.70
N GLY A 51 5.25 -4.08 0.21
CA GLY A 51 5.62 -4.77 -1.03
C GLY A 51 5.68 -3.90 -2.27
N PHE A 52 5.45 -2.59 -2.17
CA PHE A 52 5.60 -1.66 -3.30
C PHE A 52 7.07 -1.28 -3.50
N LYS A 53 7.54 -1.23 -4.76
CA LYS A 53 8.92 -0.82 -5.07
C LYS A 53 8.97 0.40 -5.99
N ILE A 54 10.08 1.13 -5.91
CA ILE A 54 10.37 2.26 -6.79
C ILE A 54 10.53 1.74 -8.22
N GLY A 55 9.85 2.38 -9.17
CA GLY A 55 9.91 2.03 -10.59
C GLY A 55 8.93 0.94 -11.02
N GLU A 56 8.22 0.31 -10.11
CA GLU A 56 7.18 -0.69 -10.44
C GLU A 56 5.84 -0.03 -10.80
N GLN A 57 5.07 -0.72 -11.63
CA GLN A 57 3.68 -0.36 -11.89
C GLN A 57 2.77 -0.90 -10.79
N VAL A 58 1.65 -0.21 -10.56
CA VAL A 58 0.62 -0.62 -9.61
C VAL A 58 -0.71 -0.82 -10.32
N GLN A 59 -1.45 -1.83 -9.90
CA GLN A 59 -2.82 -2.03 -10.32
C GLN A 59 -3.73 -1.20 -9.41
N ILE A 60 -4.54 -0.35 -10.03
CA ILE A 60 -5.57 0.44 -9.34
C ILE A 60 -6.92 -0.09 -9.76
N THR A 61 -7.74 -0.46 -8.79
CA THR A 61 -9.16 -0.78 -9.00
C THR A 61 -9.99 0.26 -8.26
N VAL A 62 -10.92 0.89 -8.98
CA VAL A 62 -11.88 1.84 -8.41
C VAL A 62 -13.26 1.20 -8.49
N ARG A 63 -13.93 1.11 -7.35
CA ARG A 63 -15.32 0.63 -7.27
C ARG A 63 -16.04 1.37 -6.14
N ASP A 64 -17.26 1.80 -6.40
CA ASP A 64 -18.07 2.57 -5.46
C ASP A 64 -17.32 3.80 -4.92
N GLN A 65 -16.86 3.73 -3.66
CA GLN A 65 -16.09 4.76 -2.94
C GLN A 65 -14.74 4.21 -2.43
N GLU A 66 -14.29 3.08 -2.98
CA GLU A 66 -13.05 2.42 -2.63
C GLU A 66 -12.03 2.53 -3.77
N ILE A 67 -10.78 2.80 -3.38
CA ILE A 67 -9.62 2.65 -4.24
C ILE A 67 -8.77 1.55 -3.65
N ILE A 68 -8.59 0.47 -4.40
CA ILE A 68 -7.71 -0.63 -4.05
C ILE A 68 -6.46 -0.53 -4.90
N ILE A 69 -5.30 -0.47 -4.26
CA ILE A 69 -3.99 -0.36 -4.91
C ILE A 69 -3.20 -1.61 -4.57
N LYS A 70 -2.67 -2.29 -5.61
CA LYS A 70 -1.84 -3.49 -5.47
C LYS A 70 -0.58 -3.37 -6.33
N PRO A 71 0.57 -3.92 -5.92
CA PRO A 71 1.69 -4.12 -6.83
C PRO A 71 1.25 -4.97 -8.03
N VAL A 72 1.71 -4.62 -9.24
CA VAL A 72 1.60 -5.53 -10.40
C VAL A 72 2.72 -6.56 -10.23
N SER A 73 2.36 -7.73 -9.70
CA SER A 73 3.27 -8.87 -9.53
C SER A 73 3.78 -9.42 -10.86
#